data_AF-A0A101I0Z4-F1
#
_entry.id   AF-A0A101I0Z4-F1
#
_cell.length_a   1.000
_cell.length_b   1.000
_cell.length_c   1.000
_cell.angle_alpha   90.00
_cell.angle_beta   90.00
_cell.angle_gamma   90.00
#
_symmetry.space_group_name_H-M   'P 1'
#
loop_
_entity.id
_entity.type
_entity.pdbx_description
1 polymer ?
#
loop_
_entity_poly.entity_id
_entity_poly.type
_entity_poly.pdbx_seq_one_letter_code
_entity_poly.pdbx_strand_id
1 'polypeptide(L)' 'MKSKKDCDLVLKNLCKYIDKDVEKDCCEKIKEHLKKCKSCSKEYKDLKKIIKVCKNSFETLEKEEKERIFDNIKKLLEKE' A
#
# COMPACT_ATOMS: atom_id res chain seq x y z
N MET A 1 18.14 -4.25 -18.53
CA MET A 1 17.59 -5.34 -17.67
C MET A 1 17.91 -4.98 -16.23
N LYS A 2 16.92 -4.84 -15.34
CA LYS A 2 17.19 -4.47 -13.93
C LYS A 2 16.98 -5.66 -13.01
N SER A 3 17.90 -5.80 -12.06
CA SER A 3 18.05 -6.94 -11.15
C SER A 3 16.76 -7.26 -10.41
N LYS A 4 16.32 -8.52 -10.52
CA LYS A 4 15.14 -9.09 -9.85
C LYS A 4 15.10 -8.76 -8.34
N LYS A 5 16.28 -8.74 -7.70
CA LYS A 5 16.48 -8.39 -6.28
C LYS A 5 16.02 -6.97 -5.90
N ASP A 6 16.25 -5.98 -6.77
CA ASP A 6 15.79 -4.60 -6.52
C ASP A 6 14.28 -4.48 -6.64
N CYS A 7 13.66 -5.22 -7.57
CA CYS A 7 12.20 -5.27 -7.70
C CYS A 7 11.57 -5.89 -6.46
N ASP A 8 12.12 -7.01 -5.96
CA ASP A 8 11.61 -7.68 -4.76
C ASP A 8 11.70 -6.78 -3.52
N LEU A 9 12.79 -6.03 -3.36
CA LEU A 9 12.96 -5.06 -2.27
C LEU A 9 11.90 -3.95 -2.36
N VAL A 10 11.69 -3.41 -3.57
CA VAL A 10 10.73 -2.33 -3.82
C VAL A 10 9.31 -2.80 -3.57
N LEU A 11 8.95 -4.00 -4.04
CA LEU A 11 7.62 -4.58 -3.83
C LEU A 11 7.35 -4.86 -2.35
N LYS A 12 8.33 -5.41 -1.62
CA LYS A 12 8.21 -5.64 -0.17
C LYS A 12 8.00 -4.36 0.64
N ASN A 13 8.62 -3.26 0.21
CA ASN A 13 8.52 -1.97 0.89
C ASN A 13 7.47 -1.03 0.27
N LEU A 14 6.68 -1.50 -0.70
CA LEU A 14 5.76 -0.65 -1.45
C LEU A 14 4.60 -0.15 -0.59
N CYS A 15 4.03 -1.01 0.26
CA CYS A 15 2.97 -0.63 1.20
C CYS A 15 3.49 0.42 2.19
N LYS A 16 4.62 0.13 2.85
CA LYS A 16 5.32 1.06 3.74
C LYS A 16 5.61 2.42 3.09
N TYR A 17 6.06 2.40 1.84
CA TYR A 17 6.29 3.61 1.04
C TYR A 17 5.00 4.40 0.78
N ILE A 18 3.87 3.73 0.50
CA ILE A 18 2.57 4.38 0.32
C ILE A 18 2.06 4.99 1.63
N ASP A 19 2.23 4.28 2.73
CA ASP A 19 1.83 4.69 4.08
C ASP A 19 2.78 5.76 4.68
N LYS A 20 3.84 6.14 3.94
CA LYS A 20 4.91 7.04 4.36
C LYS A 20 5.66 6.56 5.62
N ASP A 21 5.60 5.27 5.88
CA ASP A 21 6.27 4.56 6.98
C ASP A 21 7.54 3.86 6.46
N VAL A 22 8.38 4.63 5.74
CA VAL A 22 9.65 4.13 5.22
C VAL A 22 10.74 5.18 5.48
N GLU A 23 11.92 4.70 5.85
CA GLU A 23 13.08 5.56 6.09
C GLU A 23 13.40 6.40 4.85
N LYS A 24 13.82 7.66 5.05
CA LYS A 24 14.09 8.61 3.96
C LYS A 24 15.04 8.05 2.89
N ASP A 25 16.07 7.33 3.31
CA ASP A 25 17.07 6.74 2.42
C ASP A 25 16.49 5.64 1.52
N CYS A 26 15.60 4.81 2.07
CA CYS A 26 14.85 3.81 1.32
C CYS A 26 13.79 4.44 0.40
N CYS A 27 13.17 5.55 0.83
CA CYS A 27 12.19 6.30 0.06
C CYS A 27 12.75 6.80 -1.28
N GLU A 28 13.97 7.36 -1.27
CA GLU A 28 14.63 7.83 -2.49
C GLU A 28 14.97 6.69 -3.45
N LYS A 29 15.52 5.59 -2.92
CA LYS A 29 15.85 4.38 -3.72
C LYS A 29 14.62 3.79 -4.38
N ILE A 30 13.51 3.67 -3.65
CA ILE A 30 12.23 3.19 -4.20
C ILE A 30 11.73 4.16 -5.28
N LYS A 31 11.76 5.47 -5.03
CA LYS A 31 11.30 6.49 -5.97
C LYS A 31 12.11 6.47 -7.27
N GLU A 32 13.43 6.34 -7.18
CA GLU A 32 14.30 6.17 -8.34
C GLU A 32 14.03 4.87 -9.09
N HIS A 33 13.78 3.77 -8.38
CA HIS A 33 13.44 2.50 -9.00
C HIS A 33 12.11 2.59 -9.76
N LEU A 34 11.07 3.18 -9.15
CA LEU A 34 9.75 3.36 -9.77
C LEU A 34 9.78 4.24 -11.03
N LYS A 35 10.74 5.16 -11.14
CA LYS A 35 10.96 5.94 -12.38
C LYS A 35 11.57 5.10 -13.51
N LYS A 36 12.43 4.14 -13.15
CA LYS A 36 13.24 3.37 -14.11
C LYS A 36 12.61 1.99 -14.44
N CYS A 37 11.76 1.45 -13.57
CA CYS A 37 11.14 0.13 -13.72
C CYS A 37 9.64 0.24 -13.97
N LYS A 38 9.21 -0.09 -15.20
CA LYS A 38 7.79 -0.06 -15.60
C LYS A 38 6.93 -1.07 -14.83
N SER A 39 7.48 -2.24 -14.49
CA SER A 39 6.76 -3.28 -13.76
C SER A 39 6.42 -2.82 -12.34
N CYS A 40 7.41 -2.42 -11.53
CA CYS A 40 7.17 -1.90 -10.18
C CYS A 40 6.33 -0.61 -10.19
N SER A 41 6.49 0.24 -11.21
CA SER A 41 5.65 1.44 -11.39
C SER A 41 4.18 1.08 -11.62
N LYS A 42 3.90 0.01 -12.37
CA LYS A 42 2.55 -0.49 -12.59
C LYS A 42 1.95 -1.03 -11.29
N GLU A 43 2.67 -1.89 -10.58
CA GLU A 43 2.24 -2.44 -9.29
C GLU A 43 1.93 -1.33 -8.28
N TYR A 44 2.78 -0.31 -8.21
CA TYR A 44 2.55 0.87 -7.36
C TYR A 44 1.25 1.62 -7.72
N LYS A 45 0.99 1.81 -9.01
CA LYS A 45 -0.24 2.47 -9.46
C LYS A 45 -1.47 1.64 -9.16
N ASP A 46 -1.40 0.34 -9.40
CA ASP A 46 -2.51 -0.59 -9.15
C ASP A 46 -2.83 -0.66 -7.66
N LEU A 47 -1.81 -0.80 -6.80
CA LEU A 47 -1.97 -0.76 -5.35
C LEU A 47 -2.56 0.57 -4.86
N LYS A 48 -2.07 1.70 -5.39
CA LYS A 48 -2.63 3.03 -5.07
C LYS A 48 -4.08 3.18 -5.53
N LYS A 49 -4.45 2.57 -6.66
CA LYS A 49 -5.83 2.55 -7.16
C LYS A 49 -6.72 1.72 -6.23
N ILE A 50 -6.28 0.55 -5.79
CA ILE A 50 -6.98 -0.29 -4.83
C ILE A 50 -7.23 0.49 -3.53
N ILE A 51 -6.18 1.12 -2.96
CA ILE A 51 -6.31 1.93 -1.75
C ILE A 51 -7.31 3.07 -1.94
N LYS A 52 -7.28 3.75 -3.10
CA LYS A 52 -8.24 4.81 -3.41
C LYS A 52 -9.66 4.28 -3.50
N VAL A 53 -9.88 3.14 -4.14
CA VAL A 53 -11.20 2.51 -4.22
C VAL A 53 -11.68 2.12 -2.83
N CYS A 54 -10.86 1.46 -2.03
CA CYS A 54 -11.20 1.10 -0.66
C CYS A 54 -11.54 2.33 0.18
N LYS A 55 -10.75 3.41 0.09
CA LYS A 55 -11.05 4.67 0.81
C LYS A 55 -12.36 5.29 0.36
N ASN A 56 -12.57 5.42 -0.94
CA ASN A 56 -13.81 5.99 -1.47
C ASN A 56 -15.02 5.17 -1.05
N SER A 57 -14.95 3.85 -1.19
CA SER A 57 -16.01 2.94 -0.72
C SER A 57 -16.25 3.14 0.77
N PHE A 58 -15.19 3.23 1.58
CA PHE A 58 -15.32 3.45 3.01
C PHE A 58 -15.90 4.83 3.34
N GLU A 59 -15.55 5.89 2.62
CA GLU A 59 -16.12 7.23 2.82
C GLU A 59 -17.63 7.25 2.52
N THR A 60 -18.07 6.53 1.48
CA THR A 60 -19.48 6.40 1.10
C THR A 60 -20.33 5.56 2.04
N LEU A 61 -19.72 4.80 2.95
CA LEU A 61 -20.47 3.99 3.92
C LEU A 61 -21.15 4.87 4.98
N GLU A 62 -22.35 4.48 5.40
CA GLU A 62 -23.03 5.10 6.52
C GLU A 62 -22.33 4.74 7.85
N LYS A 63 -22.67 5.48 8.90
CA LYS A 63 -22.01 5.36 10.21
C LYS A 63 -22.13 3.95 10.79
N GLU A 64 -23.29 3.32 10.69
CA GLU A 64 -23.54 1.96 11.17
C GLU A 64 -22.70 0.91 10.42
N GLU A 65 -22.51 1.08 9.12
CA GLU A 65 -21.69 0.17 8.31
C GLU A 65 -20.19 0.30 8.66
N LYS A 66 -19.73 1.53 8.90
CA LYS A 66 -18.37 1.82 9.38
C LYS A 66 -18.13 1.19 10.75
N GLU A 67 -19.04 1.37 11.70
CA GLU A 67 -18.96 0.78 13.04
C GLU A 67 -18.92 -0.76 12.96
N ARG A 68 -19.79 -1.37 12.14
CA ARG A 68 -19.80 -2.82 11.94
C ARG A 68 -18.47 -3.36 11.38
N ILE A 69 -17.87 -2.66 10.42
CA ILE A 69 -16.57 -3.07 9.85
C ILE A 69 -15.47 -2.92 10.91
N PHE A 70 -15.44 -1.79 11.63
CA PHE A 70 -14.48 -1.56 12.71
C PHE A 70 -14.57 -2.62 13.82
N ASP A 71 -15.77 -2.97 14.26
CA ASP A 71 -15.98 -4.01 15.29
C ASP A 71 -15.48 -5.39 14.82
N ASN A 72 -15.70 -5.73 13.55
CA ASN A 72 -15.23 -6.99 13.00
C ASN A 72 -13.70 -7.03 12.87
N ILE A 73 -13.07 -5.93 12.44
CA ILE A 73 -11.61 -5.84 12.38
C ILE A 73 -11.02 -5.92 13.79
N LYS A 74 -11.61 -5.22 14.77
CA LYS A 74 -11.16 -5.25 16.16
C LYS A 74 -11.19 -6.66 16.73
N LYS A 75 -12.29 -7.39 16.53
CA LYS A 75 -12.43 -8.80 16.95
C LYS A 75 -11.42 -9.75 16.31
N LEU A 76 -10.92 -9.43 15.12
CA LEU A 76 -9.88 -10.23 14.45
C LEU A 76 -8.50 -9.95 15.04
N LEU A 77 -8.20 -8.69 15.37
CA LEU A 77 -6.93 -8.29 15.98
C LEU A 77 -6.81 -8.72 17.44
N GLU A 78 -7.91 -8.79 18.19
CA GLU A 78 -7.93 -9.29 19.58
C GLU A 78 -7.81 -10.82 19.69
N LYS A 79 -7.80 -11.54 18.55
CA LYS A 79 -7.67 -13.00 18.49
C LYS A 79 -6.25 -13.48 18.16
N GLU A 80 -5.31 -12.59 17.87
CA GLU A 80 -3.87 -12.87 17.78
C GLU A 80 -3.15 -12.48 19.07
#